data_AF-A0A8R7PKY3-F1
#
_entry.id   AF-A0A8R7PKY3-F1
#
_cell.length_a   1.000
_cell.length_b   1.000
_cell.length_c   1.000
_cell.angle_alpha   90.00
_cell.angle_beta   90.00
_cell.angle_gamma   90.00
#
_symmetry.space_group_name_H-M   'P 1'
#
loop_
_entity.id
_entity.type
_entity.pdbx_description
1 polymer ?
#
loop_
_entity_poly.entity_id
_entity_poly.type
_entity_poly.pdbx_seq_one_letter_code
_entity_poly.pdbx_strand_id
1 'polypeptide(L)'
;MALQAQLELYHHAMAFVRSAALKATVDLRISDAIHRRGGAATLSEVATETRVQPAKLSHLRRLMRVLTTFGIFSVDQGRHADANDVRYKLTPVSHVLVGDYNQSPIVRLFLDPSYVTALCSIAEWFTDERASARTLFEVAHGCTRDEMVARMDTRGEYNVGVAADSRLVMEVVLKEHRGIFEGVSSLVDAGGAHGAAAEAIAKAFPHINCTVLDLPHAIAGAPAIENVQFVAGDLFEYVPPADVVLLKWVMCLWQDEDAVKVLRRCKEAITTGRSVGGKVIIIDVVIGSGVSRDEVLLKEMQVLYDVFMMRVDGTDRDEHQWRKILFEAGFKDYKITPMLGYRSIIEVYP
;
A
#
# COMPACT_ATOMS: atom_id res chain seq x y z
N MET A 1 9.55 -5.60 -37.26
CA MET A 1 8.55 -6.27 -36.41
C MET A 1 9.20 -7.19 -35.39
N ALA A 2 9.97 -8.23 -35.77
CA ALA A 2 10.59 -9.15 -34.80
C ALA A 2 11.52 -8.48 -33.75
N LEU A 3 12.41 -7.57 -34.16
CA LEU A 3 13.30 -6.87 -33.22
C LEU A 3 12.56 -5.93 -32.26
N GLN A 4 11.46 -5.32 -32.70
CA GLN A 4 10.63 -4.46 -31.84
C GLN A 4 9.90 -5.31 -30.79
N ALA A 5 9.31 -6.44 -31.20
CA ALA A 5 8.69 -7.39 -30.28
C ALA A 5 9.72 -7.96 -29.27
N GLN A 6 10.95 -8.23 -29.71
CA GLN A 6 12.02 -8.68 -28.81
C GLN A 6 12.42 -7.59 -27.80
N LEU A 7 12.49 -6.33 -28.23
CA LEU A 7 12.77 -5.20 -27.34
C LEU A 7 11.71 -5.10 -26.23
N GLU A 8 10.43 -5.16 -26.61
CA GLU A 8 9.31 -5.13 -25.66
C GLU A 8 9.35 -6.32 -24.70
N LEU A 9 9.56 -7.53 -25.23
CA LEU A 9 9.70 -8.75 -24.42
C LEU A 9 10.84 -8.62 -23.39
N TYR A 10 12.00 -8.13 -23.80
CA TYR A 10 13.15 -7.96 -22.90
C TYR A 10 12.95 -6.82 -21.90
N HIS A 11 12.22 -5.77 -22.27
CA HIS A 11 11.85 -4.71 -21.35
C HIS A 11 11.00 -5.26 -20.19
N HIS A 12 10.00 -6.10 -20.49
CA HIS A 12 9.21 -6.78 -19.45
C HIS A 12 10.04 -7.77 -18.64
N ALA A 13 10.84 -8.63 -19.29
CA ALA A 13 11.67 -9.62 -18.60
C ALA A 13 12.69 -9.00 -17.63
N MET A 14 13.16 -7.78 -17.91
CA MET A 14 14.13 -7.06 -17.09
C MET A 14 13.49 -6.03 -16.15
N ALA A 15 12.15 -5.93 -16.10
CA ALA A 15 11.46 -4.94 -15.27
C ALA A 15 11.83 -5.04 -13.77
N PHE A 16 12.13 -6.26 -13.27
CA PHE A 16 12.57 -6.47 -11.90
C PHE A 16 13.85 -5.71 -11.53
N VAL A 17 14.72 -5.42 -12.51
CA VAL A 17 15.96 -4.66 -12.30
C VAL A 17 15.63 -3.23 -11.84
N ARG A 18 14.56 -2.64 -12.36
CA ARG A 18 14.06 -1.33 -11.91
C ARG A 18 13.60 -1.40 -10.45
N SER A 19 12.84 -2.43 -10.08
CA SER A 19 12.38 -2.65 -8.70
C SER A 19 13.55 -2.85 -7.74
N ALA A 20 14.53 -3.67 -8.11
CA ALA A 20 15.75 -3.88 -7.32
C ALA A 20 16.55 -2.57 -7.16
N ALA A 21 16.62 -1.74 -8.20
CA ALA A 21 17.27 -0.44 -8.10
C ALA A 21 16.54 0.53 -7.14
N LEU A 22 15.20 0.50 -7.15
CA LEU A 22 14.39 1.26 -6.20
C LEU A 22 14.58 0.76 -4.76
N LYS A 23 14.61 -0.57 -4.55
CA LYS A 23 14.94 -1.15 -3.25
C LYS A 23 16.31 -0.68 -2.74
N ALA A 24 17.34 -0.75 -3.59
CA ALA A 24 18.67 -0.26 -3.23
C ALA A 24 18.67 1.24 -2.87
N THR A 25 17.86 2.05 -3.54
CA THR A 25 17.67 3.48 -3.23
C THR A 25 17.16 3.69 -1.82
N VAL A 26 16.15 2.92 -1.43
CA VAL A 26 15.52 2.97 -0.11
C VAL A 26 16.45 2.41 0.97
N ASP A 27 17.13 1.30 0.71
CA ASP A 27 18.02 0.65 1.68
C ASP A 27 19.30 1.47 1.94
N LEU A 28 19.85 2.08 0.88
CA LEU A 28 21.00 3.00 1.00
C LEU A 28 20.61 4.42 1.43
N ARG A 29 19.30 4.72 1.52
CA ARG A 29 18.79 6.07 1.85
C ARG A 29 19.30 7.16 0.90
N ILE A 30 19.33 6.86 -0.40
CA ILE A 30 19.80 7.80 -1.43
C ILE A 30 18.94 9.06 -1.48
N SER A 31 17.61 8.93 -1.40
CA SER A 31 16.71 10.10 -1.40
C SER A 31 16.97 11.01 -0.21
N ASP A 32 17.18 10.46 0.99
CA ASP A 32 17.55 11.23 2.19
C ASP A 32 18.90 11.96 2.02
N ALA A 33 19.88 11.29 1.42
CA ALA A 33 21.20 11.88 1.14
C ALA A 33 21.09 13.12 0.23
N ILE A 34 20.28 13.03 -0.84
CA ILE A 34 20.03 14.15 -1.75
C ILE A 34 19.19 15.23 -1.05
N HIS A 35 18.17 14.84 -0.28
CA HIS A 35 17.29 15.77 0.44
C HIS A 35 18.07 16.63 1.45
N ARG A 36 18.94 16.02 2.27
CA ARG A 36 19.80 16.72 3.24
C ARG A 36 20.77 17.72 2.62
N ARG A 37 21.02 17.62 1.31
CA ARG A 37 21.85 18.54 0.51
C ARG A 37 21.03 19.66 -0.17
N GLY A 38 19.77 19.84 0.21
CA GLY A 38 18.87 20.83 -0.42
C GLY A 38 18.22 20.32 -1.70
N GLY A 39 18.10 19.00 -1.88
CA GLY A 39 17.38 18.39 -3.00
C GLY A 39 18.19 18.16 -4.27
N ALA A 40 19.50 18.47 -4.26
CA ALA A 40 20.41 18.22 -5.38
C ALA A 40 21.82 17.83 -4.90
N ALA A 41 22.37 16.71 -5.36
CA ALA A 41 23.71 16.24 -4.97
C ALA A 41 24.48 15.61 -6.13
N THR A 42 25.81 15.76 -6.12
CA THR A 42 26.72 15.04 -7.02
C THR A 42 26.83 13.56 -6.64
N LEU A 43 27.34 12.73 -7.55
CA LEU A 43 27.55 11.31 -7.27
C LEU A 43 28.45 11.06 -6.05
N SER A 44 29.51 11.86 -5.89
CA SER A 44 30.44 11.73 -4.77
C SER A 44 29.77 12.07 -3.45
N GLU A 45 28.96 13.13 -3.41
CA GLU A 45 28.21 13.52 -2.21
C GLU A 45 27.21 12.42 -1.81
N VAL A 46 26.47 11.87 -2.77
CA VAL A 46 25.58 10.73 -2.51
C VAL A 46 26.37 9.54 -1.95
N ALA A 47 27.51 9.19 -2.55
CA ALA A 47 28.34 8.08 -2.08
C ALA A 47 28.85 8.30 -0.65
N THR A 48 29.31 9.51 -0.30
CA THR A 48 29.75 9.86 1.04
C THR A 48 28.62 9.73 2.06
N GLU A 49 27.45 10.30 1.78
CA GLU A 49 26.29 10.29 2.68
C GLU A 49 25.72 8.88 2.92
N THR A 50 25.75 8.05 1.88
CA THR A 50 25.23 6.67 1.90
C THR A 50 26.30 5.64 2.31
N ARG A 51 27.53 6.09 2.58
CA ARG A 51 28.70 5.26 2.92
C ARG A 51 29.00 4.19 1.86
N VAL A 52 28.70 4.48 0.60
CA VAL A 52 29.08 3.61 -0.53
C VAL A 52 30.59 3.63 -0.68
N GLN A 53 31.18 2.44 -0.76
CA GLN A 53 32.63 2.27 -0.90
C GLN A 53 33.15 2.96 -2.18
N PRO A 54 34.28 3.70 -2.12
CA PRO A 54 34.83 4.39 -3.29
C PRO A 54 35.03 3.47 -4.52
N ALA A 55 35.45 2.22 -4.30
CA ALA A 55 35.62 1.22 -5.34
C ALA A 55 34.31 0.85 -6.09
N LYS A 56 33.14 1.20 -5.53
CA LYS A 56 31.82 0.94 -6.10
C LYS A 56 31.19 2.18 -6.74
N LEU A 57 31.89 3.32 -6.79
CA LEU A 57 31.34 4.57 -7.35
C LEU A 57 30.88 4.42 -8.81
N SER A 58 31.62 3.67 -9.64
CA SER A 58 31.22 3.37 -11.02
C SER A 58 29.93 2.54 -11.10
N HIS A 59 29.67 1.68 -10.12
CA HIS A 59 28.46 0.86 -10.03
C HIS A 59 27.28 1.72 -9.53
N LEU A 60 27.50 2.59 -8.55
CA LEU A 60 26.51 3.58 -8.13
C LEU A 60 26.09 4.47 -9.29
N ARG A 61 27.04 4.91 -10.15
CA ARG A 61 26.70 5.67 -11.36
C ARG A 61 25.76 4.92 -12.30
N ARG A 62 25.96 3.61 -12.47
CA ARG A 62 25.07 2.75 -13.30
C ARG A 62 23.69 2.62 -12.67
N LEU A 63 23.62 2.44 -11.34
CA LEU A 63 22.36 2.42 -10.59
C LEU A 63 21.60 3.74 -10.75
N MET A 64 22.28 4.87 -10.52
CA MET A 64 21.69 6.20 -10.70
C MET A 64 21.21 6.44 -12.14
N ARG A 65 21.91 5.91 -13.15
CA ARG A 65 21.45 5.98 -14.54
C ARG A 65 20.08 5.33 -14.71
N VAL A 66 19.91 4.09 -14.22
CA VAL A 66 18.60 3.40 -14.23
C VAL A 66 17.54 4.27 -13.56
N LEU A 67 17.81 4.74 -12.35
CA LEU A 67 16.86 5.54 -11.57
C LEU A 67 16.50 6.86 -12.26
N THR A 68 17.44 7.48 -12.96
CA THR A 68 17.19 8.72 -13.73
C THR A 68 16.44 8.47 -15.03
N THR A 69 16.75 7.37 -15.74
CA THR A 69 16.05 6.99 -16.97
C THR A 69 14.58 6.68 -16.70
N PHE A 70 14.26 6.09 -15.54
CA PHE A 70 12.88 5.82 -15.12
C PHE A 70 12.25 6.95 -14.29
N GLY A 71 12.84 8.15 -14.30
CA GLY A 71 12.26 9.36 -13.69
C GLY A 71 12.17 9.36 -12.16
N ILE A 72 12.81 8.40 -11.48
CA ILE A 72 12.88 8.38 -10.01
C ILE A 72 13.72 9.57 -9.53
N PHE A 73 14.87 9.81 -10.17
CA PHE A 73 15.64 11.05 -10.01
C PHE A 73 15.70 11.78 -11.35
N SER A 74 16.06 13.05 -11.33
CA SER A 74 16.42 13.79 -12.54
C SER A 74 17.87 14.22 -12.47
N VAL A 75 18.43 14.62 -13.62
CA VAL A 75 19.81 15.09 -13.72
C VAL A 75 19.79 16.52 -14.23
N ASP A 76 20.54 17.39 -13.58
CA ASP A 76 20.87 18.71 -14.12
C ASP A 76 22.27 18.65 -14.71
N GLN A 77 22.36 18.75 -16.03
CA GLN A 77 23.60 18.98 -16.73
C GLN A 77 23.67 20.48 -17.00
N GLY A 78 24.44 21.21 -16.19
CA GLY A 78 24.82 22.57 -16.56
C GLY A 78 25.42 22.54 -17.97
N ARG A 79 25.06 23.50 -18.83
CA ARG A 79 25.37 23.49 -20.28
C ARG A 79 26.87 23.31 -20.65
N HIS A 80 27.78 23.32 -19.68
CA HIS A 80 29.22 23.08 -19.84
C HIS A 80 29.85 22.29 -18.67
N ALA A 81 29.08 21.50 -17.92
CA ALA A 81 29.58 20.77 -16.76
C ALA A 81 30.41 19.54 -17.15
N ASP A 82 31.58 19.37 -16.53
CA ASP A 82 32.34 18.13 -16.59
C ASP A 82 31.48 16.94 -16.13
N ALA A 83 31.76 15.72 -16.59
CA ALA A 83 31.00 14.53 -16.19
C ALA A 83 31.00 14.28 -14.67
N ASN A 84 31.90 14.95 -13.93
CA ASN A 84 31.98 14.94 -12.47
C ASN A 84 31.06 15.98 -11.77
N ASP A 85 30.53 16.97 -12.48
CA ASP A 85 29.65 18.02 -11.95
C ASP A 85 28.15 17.71 -12.14
N VAL A 86 27.84 16.51 -12.63
CA VAL A 86 26.46 16.03 -12.78
C VAL A 86 25.76 15.98 -11.42
N ARG A 87 24.69 16.75 -11.26
CA ARG A 87 23.86 16.76 -10.04
C ARG A 87 22.58 15.97 -10.24
N TYR A 88 22.33 15.02 -9.35
CA TYR A 88 21.08 14.29 -9.24
C TYR A 88 20.10 15.07 -8.36
N LYS A 89 18.88 15.24 -8.84
CA LYS A 89 17.81 15.98 -8.17
C LYS A 89 16.65 15.05 -7.83
N LEU A 90 15.96 15.37 -6.74
CA LEU A 90 14.69 14.72 -6.42
C LEU A 90 13.64 15.08 -7.49
N THR A 91 12.91 14.08 -7.96
CA THR A 91 11.62 14.27 -8.68
C THR A 91 10.47 14.09 -7.69
N PRO A 92 9.21 14.42 -8.07
CA PRO A 92 8.05 14.10 -7.24
C PRO A 92 7.99 12.63 -6.78
N VAL A 93 8.46 11.68 -7.60
CA VAL A 93 8.49 10.25 -7.27
C VAL A 93 9.52 9.95 -6.17
N SER A 94 10.75 10.45 -6.26
CA SER A 94 11.73 10.26 -5.17
C SER A 94 11.44 11.13 -3.94
N HIS A 95 10.68 12.21 -4.09
CA HIS A 95 10.37 13.13 -2.99
C HIS A 95 9.43 12.49 -1.96
N VAL A 96 8.54 11.58 -2.38
CA VAL A 96 7.70 10.82 -1.42
C VAL A 96 8.51 9.80 -0.61
N LEU A 97 9.80 9.62 -0.89
CA LEU A 97 10.70 8.74 -0.11
C LEU A 97 11.42 9.48 1.04
N VAL A 98 11.05 10.73 1.34
CA VAL A 98 11.63 11.55 2.41
C VAL A 98 10.54 12.35 3.14
N GLY A 99 10.86 12.90 4.32
CA GLY A 99 9.96 13.75 5.12
C GLY A 99 8.91 12.99 5.92
N ASP A 100 7.86 13.69 6.35
CA ASP A 100 6.85 13.16 7.29
C ASP A 100 5.94 12.08 6.68
N TYR A 101 5.74 12.14 5.37
CA TYR A 101 4.97 11.15 4.60
C TYR A 101 5.86 10.14 3.86
N ASN A 102 7.04 9.84 4.40
CA ASN A 102 8.02 8.95 3.78
C ASN A 102 7.46 7.55 3.48
N GLN A 103 7.43 7.20 2.20
CA GLN A 103 6.95 5.93 1.65
C GLN A 103 8.03 4.84 1.55
N SER A 104 9.25 5.11 2.01
CA SER A 104 10.32 4.11 2.06
C SER A 104 9.90 2.80 2.75
N PRO A 105 9.16 2.81 3.88
CA PRO A 105 8.74 1.57 4.52
C PRO A 105 7.80 0.71 3.68
N ILE A 106 6.80 1.30 2.99
CA ILE A 106 5.90 0.52 2.14
C ILE A 106 6.63 -0.03 0.90
N VAL A 107 7.60 0.71 0.36
CA VAL A 107 8.46 0.20 -0.73
C VAL A 107 9.31 -0.99 -0.27
N ARG A 108 9.82 -0.98 0.97
CA ARG A 108 10.51 -2.15 1.53
C ARG A 108 9.57 -3.34 1.67
N LEU A 109 8.33 -3.12 2.10
CA LEU A 109 7.33 -4.17 2.24
C LEU A 109 7.03 -4.83 0.88
N PHE A 110 6.73 -4.04 -0.15
CA PHE A 110 6.46 -4.58 -1.49
C PHE A 110 7.65 -5.35 -2.10
N LEU A 111 8.87 -4.97 -1.70
CA LEU A 111 10.11 -5.56 -2.20
C LEU A 111 10.78 -6.47 -1.15
N ASP A 112 9.99 -6.97 -0.19
CA ASP A 112 10.46 -7.96 0.75
C ASP A 112 10.83 -9.25 0.00
N PRO A 113 12.01 -9.84 0.24
CA PRO A 113 12.43 -11.04 -0.45
C PRO A 113 11.43 -12.19 -0.35
N SER A 114 10.73 -12.36 0.78
CA SER A 114 9.75 -13.43 0.93
C SER A 114 8.56 -13.25 -0.02
N TYR A 115 8.10 -12.02 -0.23
CA TYR A 115 7.00 -11.75 -1.17
C TYR A 115 7.46 -11.86 -2.62
N VAL A 116 8.63 -11.31 -2.95
CA VAL A 116 9.17 -11.36 -4.31
C VAL A 116 9.46 -12.80 -4.73
N THR A 117 10.04 -13.61 -3.83
CA THR A 117 10.29 -15.03 -4.12
C THR A 117 9.00 -15.82 -4.27
N ALA A 118 7.92 -15.47 -3.55
CA ALA A 118 6.63 -16.14 -3.72
C ALA A 118 6.07 -16.01 -5.15
N LEU A 119 6.27 -14.86 -5.79
CA LEU A 119 5.85 -14.65 -7.18
C LEU A 119 6.60 -15.55 -8.18
N CYS A 120 7.79 -16.06 -7.83
CA CYS A 120 8.51 -17.02 -8.67
C CYS A 120 7.87 -18.43 -8.66
N SER A 121 6.97 -18.73 -7.71
CA SER A 121 6.30 -20.02 -7.57
C SER A 121 4.91 -20.07 -8.21
N ILE A 122 4.48 -19.03 -8.94
CA ILE A 122 3.13 -18.96 -9.55
C ILE A 122 2.85 -20.17 -10.45
N ALA A 123 3.81 -20.58 -11.29
CA ALA A 123 3.62 -21.72 -12.19
C ALA A 123 3.44 -23.05 -11.45
N GLU A 124 4.19 -23.26 -10.37
CA GLU A 124 4.05 -24.42 -9.48
C GLU A 124 2.70 -24.40 -8.76
N TRP A 125 2.34 -23.26 -8.18
CA TRP A 125 1.08 -23.06 -7.47
C TRP A 125 -0.15 -23.35 -8.36
N PHE A 126 -0.12 -22.96 -9.64
CA PHE A 126 -1.21 -23.25 -10.58
C PHE A 126 -1.33 -24.73 -10.99
N THR A 127 -0.26 -25.51 -10.87
CA THR A 127 -0.20 -26.87 -11.44
C THR A 127 -0.18 -27.98 -10.39
N ASP A 128 0.18 -27.67 -9.15
CA ASP A 128 0.13 -28.63 -8.05
C ASP A 128 -1.30 -28.78 -7.51
N GLU A 129 -1.94 -29.91 -7.77
CA GLU A 129 -3.28 -30.24 -7.22
C GLU A 129 -3.31 -30.18 -5.68
N ARG A 130 -2.16 -30.41 -5.02
CA ARG A 130 -2.01 -30.32 -3.55
C ARG A 130 -1.91 -28.88 -3.05
N ALA A 131 -1.69 -27.92 -3.95
CA ALA A 131 -1.67 -26.49 -3.66
C ALA A 131 -3.06 -25.84 -3.68
N SER A 132 -4.11 -26.54 -4.11
CA SER A 132 -5.47 -26.00 -4.26
C SER A 132 -6.06 -25.38 -2.97
N ALA A 133 -5.61 -25.82 -1.79
CA ALA A 133 -6.04 -25.28 -0.49
C ALA A 133 -4.97 -24.40 0.18
N ARG A 134 -3.87 -24.07 -0.51
CA ARG A 134 -2.72 -23.33 0.03
C ARG A 134 -2.58 -22.01 -0.72
N THR A 135 -2.18 -20.97 0.00
CA THR A 135 -1.80 -19.69 -0.62
C THR A 135 -0.51 -19.84 -1.45
N LEU A 136 -0.29 -18.90 -2.37
CA LEU A 136 0.96 -18.82 -3.13
C LEU A 136 2.19 -18.70 -2.20
N PHE A 137 2.07 -17.96 -1.10
CA PHE A 137 3.16 -17.82 -0.13
C PHE A 137 3.48 -19.13 0.58
N GLU A 138 2.45 -19.88 1.01
CA GLU A 138 2.64 -21.18 1.65
C GLU A 138 3.37 -22.17 0.74
N VAL A 139 3.00 -22.24 -0.55
CA VAL A 139 3.69 -23.09 -1.53
C VAL A 139 5.14 -22.66 -1.70
N ALA A 140 5.39 -21.39 -1.95
CA ALA A 140 6.74 -20.88 -2.21
C ALA A 140 7.71 -21.09 -1.03
N HIS A 141 7.21 -21.02 0.20
CA HIS A 141 8.03 -21.07 1.42
C HIS A 141 7.91 -22.38 2.19
N GLY A 142 7.10 -23.33 1.70
CA GLY A 142 6.86 -24.60 2.37
C GLY A 142 6.36 -24.45 3.81
N CYS A 143 5.55 -23.42 4.08
CA CYS A 143 5.04 -23.11 5.43
C CYS A 143 3.53 -23.27 5.52
N THR A 144 3.02 -23.19 6.76
CA THR A 144 1.60 -23.10 7.10
C THR A 144 1.12 -21.64 7.10
N ARG A 145 -0.20 -21.44 7.07
CA ARG A 145 -0.84 -20.12 7.22
C ARG A 145 -0.41 -19.41 8.51
N ASP A 146 -0.36 -20.11 9.64
CA ASP A 146 0.06 -19.53 10.92
C ASP A 146 1.52 -19.07 10.90
N GLU A 147 2.41 -19.89 10.33
CA GLU A 147 3.82 -19.51 10.16
C GLU A 147 3.98 -18.34 9.18
N MET A 148 3.17 -18.28 8.13
CA MET A 148 3.12 -17.13 7.23
C MET A 148 2.73 -15.87 8.00
N VAL A 149 1.63 -15.89 8.74
CA VAL A 149 1.16 -14.75 9.55
C VAL A 149 2.25 -14.32 10.54
N ALA A 150 2.83 -15.28 11.27
CA ALA A 150 3.94 -15.01 12.18
C ALA A 150 5.13 -14.36 11.46
N ARG A 151 5.50 -14.83 10.27
CA ARG A 151 6.59 -14.23 9.46
C ARG A 151 6.26 -12.82 8.98
N MET A 152 5.02 -12.54 8.59
CA MET A 152 4.60 -11.17 8.26
C MET A 152 4.70 -10.24 9.47
N ASP A 153 4.58 -10.78 10.69
CA ASP A 153 4.65 -10.05 11.95
C ASP A 153 6.05 -10.01 12.60
N THR A 154 6.99 -10.90 12.23
CA THR A 154 8.27 -11.14 12.95
C THR A 154 9.13 -9.92 13.28
N ARG A 155 8.90 -8.76 12.62
CA ARG A 155 9.63 -7.51 12.89
C ARG A 155 8.75 -6.26 12.92
N GLY A 156 7.42 -6.40 12.87
CA GLY A 156 6.50 -5.28 12.69
C GLY A 156 6.69 -4.51 11.36
N GLU A 157 7.50 -5.02 10.43
CA GLU A 157 7.80 -4.37 9.15
C GLU A 157 6.53 -4.20 8.30
N TYR A 158 5.60 -5.16 8.39
CA TYR A 158 4.27 -5.04 7.78
C TYR A 158 3.51 -3.82 8.32
N ASN A 159 3.36 -3.70 9.65
CA ASN A 159 2.66 -2.59 10.29
C ASN A 159 3.33 -1.24 9.99
N VAL A 160 4.66 -1.18 10.00
CA VAL A 160 5.41 0.04 9.65
C VAL A 160 5.20 0.43 8.19
N GLY A 161 5.18 -0.55 7.28
CA GLY A 161 4.90 -0.36 5.85
C GLY A 161 3.48 0.17 5.62
N VAL A 162 2.47 -0.53 6.12
CA VAL A 162 1.05 -0.16 5.98
C VAL A 162 0.77 1.19 6.64
N ALA A 163 1.35 1.48 7.81
CA ALA A 163 1.23 2.79 8.45
C ALA A 163 1.83 3.93 7.61
N ALA A 164 2.94 3.68 6.90
CA ALA A 164 3.53 4.67 6.00
C ALA A 164 2.61 5.00 4.82
N ASP A 165 2.00 4.00 4.21
CA ASP A 165 0.98 4.21 3.17
C ASP A 165 -0.24 4.96 3.73
N SER A 166 -0.77 4.52 4.88
CA SER A 166 -1.94 5.14 5.52
C SER A 166 -1.72 6.62 5.82
N ARG A 167 -0.54 7.03 6.31
CA ARG A 167 -0.26 8.46 6.57
C ARG A 167 -0.42 9.33 5.32
N LEU A 168 0.14 8.90 4.18
CA LEU A 168 0.03 9.66 2.92
C LEU A 168 -1.39 9.63 2.36
N VAL A 169 -2.00 8.44 2.31
CA VAL A 169 -3.35 8.28 1.76
C VAL A 169 -4.36 9.09 2.56
N MET A 170 -4.31 8.99 3.89
CA MET A 170 -5.27 9.71 4.75
C MET A 170 -5.04 11.22 4.74
N GLU A 171 -3.82 11.71 4.58
CA GLU A 171 -3.57 13.15 4.36
C GLU A 171 -4.36 13.66 3.14
N VAL A 172 -4.30 12.93 2.02
CA VAL A 172 -5.03 13.30 0.79
C VAL A 172 -6.55 13.19 1.01
N VAL A 173 -7.03 12.10 1.62
CA VAL A 173 -8.45 11.93 1.94
C VAL A 173 -8.97 13.07 2.81
N LEU A 174 -8.25 13.44 3.86
CA LEU A 174 -8.67 14.49 4.80
C LEU A 174 -8.60 15.89 4.20
N LYS A 175 -7.74 16.09 3.20
CA LYS A 175 -7.61 17.36 2.48
C LYS A 175 -8.65 17.52 1.37
N GLU A 176 -8.91 16.46 0.60
CA GLU A 176 -9.72 16.54 -0.62
C GLU A 176 -11.15 15.98 -0.41
N HIS A 177 -11.34 15.07 0.54
CA HIS A 177 -12.59 14.34 0.80
C HIS A 177 -13.05 14.45 2.25
N ARG A 178 -12.68 15.54 2.93
CA ARG A 178 -13.03 15.80 4.33
C ARG A 178 -14.52 15.57 4.65
N GLY A 179 -15.40 15.92 3.70
CA GLY A 179 -16.84 15.80 3.81
C GLY A 179 -17.36 14.38 4.09
N ILE A 180 -16.60 13.33 3.76
CA ILE A 180 -17.04 11.96 4.04
C ILE A 180 -17.11 11.65 5.54
N PHE A 181 -16.46 12.46 6.39
CA PHE A 181 -16.47 12.35 7.85
C PHE A 181 -17.31 13.44 8.54
N GLU A 182 -18.02 14.30 7.79
CA GLU A 182 -18.89 15.31 8.40
C GLU A 182 -20.09 14.69 9.10
N GLY A 183 -20.42 15.19 10.30
CA GLY A 183 -21.53 14.67 11.11
C GLY A 183 -21.25 13.33 11.81
N VAL A 184 -20.05 12.76 11.64
CA VAL A 184 -19.62 11.54 12.33
C VAL A 184 -19.26 11.85 13.78
N SER A 185 -19.71 11.03 14.72
CA SER A 185 -19.36 11.14 16.16
C SER A 185 -18.54 9.94 16.65
N SER A 186 -18.60 8.82 15.95
CA SER A 186 -17.88 7.59 16.26
C SER A 186 -17.43 6.87 14.99
N LEU A 187 -16.20 6.36 15.00
CA LEU A 187 -15.61 5.62 13.89
C LEU A 187 -14.86 4.39 14.41
N VAL A 188 -15.05 3.26 13.74
CA VAL A 188 -14.21 2.06 13.89
C VAL A 188 -13.31 1.92 12.67
N ASP A 189 -11.99 1.96 12.87
CA ASP A 189 -10.96 1.58 11.92
C ASP A 189 -10.75 0.06 12.05
N ALA A 190 -11.50 -0.70 11.25
CA ALA A 190 -11.52 -2.16 11.26
C ALA A 190 -10.34 -2.68 10.42
N GLY A 191 -9.49 -3.51 11.02
CA GLY A 191 -8.19 -3.89 10.43
C GLY A 191 -7.17 -2.74 10.45
N GLY A 192 -7.29 -1.82 11.42
CA GLY A 192 -6.49 -0.60 11.48
C GLY A 192 -5.04 -0.79 11.98
N ALA A 193 -4.67 -1.99 12.41
CA ALA A 193 -3.35 -2.35 12.93
C ALA A 193 -2.82 -1.36 13.99
N HIS A 194 -1.73 -0.65 13.69
CA HIS A 194 -1.14 0.36 14.59
C HIS A 194 -1.84 1.74 14.54
N GLY A 195 -3.03 1.82 13.92
CA GLY A 195 -3.94 2.95 14.05
C GLY A 195 -3.56 4.20 13.25
N ALA A 196 -2.70 4.09 12.23
CA ALA A 196 -2.23 5.25 11.47
C ALA A 196 -3.38 6.00 10.75
N ALA A 197 -4.42 5.30 10.30
CA ALA A 197 -5.58 5.94 9.69
C ALA A 197 -6.48 6.58 10.74
N ALA A 198 -6.83 5.85 11.81
CA ALA A 198 -7.53 6.39 12.97
C ALA A 198 -6.84 7.63 13.57
N GLU A 199 -5.52 7.63 13.70
CA GLU A 199 -4.74 8.78 14.21
C GLU A 199 -4.92 10.02 13.33
N ALA A 200 -4.83 9.87 12.01
CA ALA A 200 -5.00 10.98 11.09
C ALA A 200 -6.43 11.57 11.20
N ILE A 201 -7.43 10.71 11.33
CA ILE A 201 -8.84 11.11 11.50
C ILE A 201 -9.03 11.82 12.86
N ALA A 202 -8.55 11.23 13.95
CA ALA A 202 -8.67 11.81 15.30
C ALA A 202 -8.00 13.18 15.41
N LYS A 203 -6.83 13.37 14.77
CA LYS A 203 -6.18 14.68 14.67
C LYS A 203 -7.00 15.69 13.87
N ALA A 204 -7.58 15.26 12.76
CA ALA A 204 -8.38 16.13 11.89
C ALA A 204 -9.76 16.44 12.45
N PHE A 205 -10.33 15.55 13.26
CA PHE A 205 -11.66 15.64 13.85
C PHE A 205 -11.63 15.20 15.33
N PRO A 206 -11.18 16.07 16.25
CA PRO A 206 -11.01 15.70 17.66
C PRO A 206 -12.30 15.31 18.41
N HIS A 207 -13.47 15.52 17.80
CA HIS A 207 -14.77 15.13 18.35
C HIS A 207 -15.19 13.70 17.95
N ILE A 208 -14.52 13.08 16.98
CA ILE A 208 -14.84 11.71 16.56
C ILE A 208 -14.14 10.75 17.52
N ASN A 209 -14.94 9.92 18.20
CA ASN A 209 -14.42 8.82 19.00
C ASN A 209 -13.91 7.72 18.05
N CYS A 210 -12.60 7.60 17.93
CA CYS A 210 -11.97 6.63 17.03
C CYS A 210 -11.62 5.34 17.80
N THR A 211 -12.02 4.19 17.26
CA THR A 211 -11.63 2.87 17.75
C THR A 211 -10.89 2.13 16.66
N VAL A 212 -9.70 1.61 16.95
CA VAL A 212 -9.01 0.65 16.09
C VAL A 212 -9.39 -0.74 16.55
N LEU A 213 -9.97 -1.54 15.65
CA LEU A 213 -10.28 -2.95 15.88
C LEU A 213 -9.35 -3.80 15.02
N ASP A 214 -8.57 -4.68 15.66
CA ASP A 214 -7.76 -5.66 14.94
C ASP A 214 -7.46 -6.88 15.83
N LEU A 215 -6.85 -7.90 15.25
CA LEU A 215 -6.44 -9.09 15.98
C LEU A 215 -5.44 -8.74 17.10
N PRO A 216 -5.41 -9.51 18.21
CA PRO A 216 -4.54 -9.22 19.35
C PRO A 216 -3.06 -9.04 18.98
N HIS A 217 -2.55 -9.83 18.03
CA HIS A 217 -1.17 -9.73 17.57
C HIS A 217 -0.94 -8.51 16.66
N ALA A 218 -1.93 -8.12 15.86
CA ALA A 218 -1.80 -6.98 14.93
C ALA A 218 -1.72 -5.64 15.66
N ILE A 219 -2.44 -5.48 16.78
CA ILE A 219 -2.33 -4.29 17.64
C ILE A 219 -1.23 -4.42 18.71
N ALA A 220 -0.52 -5.54 18.77
CA ALA A 220 0.57 -5.71 19.73
C ALA A 220 1.66 -4.68 19.44
N GLY A 221 2.08 -3.96 20.49
CA GLY A 221 3.07 -2.89 20.37
C GLY A 221 2.58 -1.64 19.63
N ALA A 222 1.27 -1.50 19.38
CA ALA A 222 0.71 -0.27 18.84
C ALA A 222 1.05 0.93 19.75
N PRO A 223 1.38 2.10 19.18
CA PRO A 223 1.67 3.29 19.97
C PRO A 223 0.42 3.78 20.71
N ALA A 224 0.62 4.46 21.84
CA ALA A 224 -0.46 5.21 22.46
C ALA A 224 -0.79 6.43 21.59
N ILE A 225 -2.05 6.55 21.18
CA ILE A 225 -2.53 7.62 20.31
C ILE A 225 -3.66 8.34 21.05
N GLU A 226 -3.55 9.67 21.15
CA GLU A 226 -4.56 10.49 21.82
C GLU A 226 -5.91 10.38 21.10
N ASN A 227 -7.00 10.21 21.87
CA ASN A 227 -8.38 10.06 21.37
C ASN A 227 -8.61 8.86 20.43
N VAL A 228 -7.73 7.85 20.47
CA VAL A 228 -7.91 6.57 19.76
C VAL A 228 -7.89 5.43 20.77
N GLN A 229 -8.94 4.62 20.76
CA GLN A 229 -9.04 3.40 21.56
C GLN A 229 -8.62 2.19 20.71
N PHE A 230 -7.81 1.28 21.26
CA PHE A 230 -7.53 0.00 20.62
C PHE A 230 -8.39 -1.11 21.24
N VAL A 231 -8.99 -1.93 20.40
CA VAL A 231 -9.81 -3.08 20.78
C VAL A 231 -9.28 -4.31 20.05
N ALA A 232 -8.85 -5.31 20.82
CA ALA A 232 -8.49 -6.61 20.27
C ALA A 232 -9.76 -7.40 19.94
N GLY A 233 -9.88 -7.91 18.71
CA GLY A 233 -11.02 -8.71 18.31
C GLY A 233 -10.93 -9.21 16.86
N ASP A 234 -11.89 -10.03 16.48
CA ASP A 234 -12.01 -10.61 15.14
C ASP A 234 -13.17 -9.96 14.37
N LEU A 235 -12.88 -9.41 13.18
CA LEU A 235 -13.86 -8.80 12.28
C LEU A 235 -14.94 -9.79 11.80
N PHE A 236 -14.64 -11.09 11.79
CA PHE A 236 -15.60 -12.13 11.46
C PHE A 236 -16.61 -12.38 12.58
N GLU A 237 -16.26 -12.05 13.82
CA GLU A 237 -17.11 -12.27 14.98
C GLU A 237 -17.93 -11.02 15.33
N TYR A 238 -17.25 -9.88 15.53
CA TYR A 238 -17.87 -8.68 16.05
C TYR A 238 -17.15 -7.40 15.66
N VAL A 239 -17.93 -6.39 15.25
CA VAL A 239 -17.47 -5.02 15.02
C VAL A 239 -18.25 -4.11 15.97
N PRO A 240 -17.59 -3.30 16.83
CA PRO A 240 -18.27 -2.38 17.74
C PRO A 240 -19.18 -1.38 16.99
N PRO A 241 -20.36 -1.03 17.55
CA PRO A 241 -21.22 -0.02 16.95
C PRO A 241 -20.53 1.32 16.77
N ALA A 242 -20.68 1.92 15.59
CA ALA A 242 -20.15 3.23 15.25
C ALA A 242 -20.94 3.86 14.11
N ASP A 243 -20.83 5.17 13.92
CA ASP A 243 -21.46 5.84 12.77
C ASP A 243 -20.77 5.46 11.46
N VAL A 244 -19.46 5.23 11.52
CA VAL A 244 -18.64 4.81 10.39
C VAL A 244 -17.78 3.60 10.73
N VAL A 245 -17.73 2.63 9.84
CA VAL A 245 -16.68 1.60 9.82
C VAL A 245 -15.76 1.87 8.63
N LEU A 246 -14.47 2.06 8.88
CA LEU A 246 -13.43 2.22 7.87
C LEU A 246 -12.74 0.87 7.65
N LEU A 247 -12.62 0.47 6.38
CA LEU A 247 -11.91 -0.73 5.93
C LEU A 247 -10.87 -0.30 4.87
N LYS A 248 -9.63 -0.05 5.30
CA LYS A 248 -8.54 0.34 4.39
C LYS A 248 -7.57 -0.83 4.21
N TRP A 249 -7.39 -1.34 2.98
CA TRP A 249 -6.53 -2.50 2.70
C TRP A 249 -6.94 -3.78 3.43
N VAL A 250 -8.25 -3.95 3.63
CA VAL A 250 -8.79 -5.10 4.35
C VAL A 250 -9.49 -6.05 3.40
N MET A 251 -10.34 -5.54 2.50
CA MET A 251 -11.17 -6.41 1.66
C MET A 251 -10.37 -7.10 0.56
N CYS A 252 -9.21 -6.54 0.18
CA CYS A 252 -8.28 -7.16 -0.76
C CYS A 252 -7.61 -8.44 -0.21
N LEU A 253 -7.68 -8.67 1.11
CA LEU A 253 -7.07 -9.84 1.76
C LEU A 253 -7.93 -11.10 1.63
N TRP A 254 -9.18 -10.99 1.17
CA TRP A 254 -10.16 -12.08 1.23
C TRP A 254 -10.89 -12.32 -0.08
N GLN A 255 -11.28 -13.56 -0.28
CA GLN A 255 -12.25 -13.97 -1.29
C GLN A 255 -13.67 -13.45 -0.95
N ASP A 256 -14.56 -13.49 -1.95
CA ASP A 256 -15.91 -12.90 -1.85
C ASP A 256 -16.72 -13.39 -0.65
N GLU A 257 -16.67 -14.68 -0.33
CA GLU A 257 -17.48 -15.26 0.75
C GLU A 257 -17.11 -14.67 2.12
N ASP A 258 -15.82 -14.52 2.39
CA ASP A 258 -15.30 -13.96 3.63
C ASP A 258 -15.47 -12.43 3.67
N ALA A 259 -15.26 -11.75 2.53
CA ALA A 259 -15.59 -10.35 2.37
C ALA A 259 -17.06 -10.05 2.72
N VAL A 260 -18.01 -10.86 2.23
CA VAL A 260 -19.44 -10.71 2.53
C VAL A 260 -19.74 -10.92 4.02
N LYS A 261 -19.09 -11.89 4.69
CA LYS A 261 -19.27 -12.11 6.14
C LYS A 261 -18.87 -10.87 6.94
N VAL A 262 -17.70 -10.30 6.66
CA VAL A 262 -17.22 -9.10 7.36
C VAL A 262 -18.08 -7.88 7.04
N LEU A 263 -18.48 -7.70 5.79
CA LEU A 263 -19.40 -6.63 5.39
C LEU A 263 -20.75 -6.71 6.14
N ARG A 264 -21.28 -7.91 6.41
CA ARG A 264 -22.49 -8.08 7.24
C ARG A 264 -22.26 -7.63 8.68
N ARG A 265 -21.10 -7.97 9.28
CA ARG A 265 -20.74 -7.49 10.64
C ARG A 265 -20.61 -5.96 10.67
N CYS A 266 -19.99 -5.37 9.64
CA CYS A 266 -19.88 -3.91 9.51
C CYS A 266 -21.27 -3.25 9.36
N LYS A 267 -22.18 -3.87 8.60
CA LYS A 267 -23.57 -3.41 8.48
C LYS A 267 -24.29 -3.42 9.83
N GLU A 268 -24.15 -4.50 10.60
CA GLU A 268 -24.71 -4.61 11.95
C GLU A 268 -24.17 -3.47 12.85
N ALA A 269 -22.87 -3.20 12.82
CA ALA A 269 -22.24 -2.13 13.59
C ALA A 269 -22.81 -0.74 13.28
N ILE A 270 -23.01 -0.39 12.00
CA ILE A 270 -23.52 0.94 11.61
C ILE A 270 -25.04 1.11 11.73
N THR A 271 -25.79 0.02 11.91
CA THR A 271 -27.27 0.05 12.04
C THR A 271 -27.76 -0.09 13.47
N THR A 272 -26.92 -0.54 14.39
CA THR A 272 -27.25 -0.73 15.82
C THR A 272 -27.03 0.53 16.66
N GLY A 273 -26.32 1.52 16.13
CA GLY A 273 -26.09 2.82 16.75
C GLY A 273 -27.33 3.70 16.85
N ARG A 274 -27.22 4.81 17.61
CA ARG A 274 -28.31 5.79 17.80
C ARG A 274 -28.41 6.82 16.66
N SER A 275 -27.47 6.80 15.71
CA SER A 275 -27.40 7.74 14.60
C SER A 275 -28.19 7.23 13.40
N VAL A 276 -28.86 8.16 12.71
CA VAL A 276 -29.50 7.89 11.43
C VAL A 276 -28.47 8.14 10.34
N GLY A 277 -28.22 7.14 9.49
CA GLY A 277 -27.37 7.30 8.30
C GLY A 277 -25.91 6.87 8.44
N GLY A 278 -25.62 5.86 9.27
CA GLY A 278 -24.29 5.26 9.31
C GLY A 278 -23.85 4.67 7.97
N LYS A 279 -22.53 4.55 7.75
CA LYS A 279 -21.95 4.06 6.48
C LYS A 279 -20.66 3.28 6.68
N VAL A 280 -20.35 2.40 5.74
CA VAL A 280 -19.01 1.80 5.63
C VAL A 280 -18.21 2.60 4.61
N ILE A 281 -16.96 2.91 4.93
CA ILE A 281 -15.99 3.51 4.01
C ILE A 281 -14.92 2.47 3.72
N ILE A 282 -14.75 2.12 2.46
CA ILE A 282 -13.73 1.19 2.01
C ILE A 282 -12.69 1.95 1.19
N ILE A 283 -11.41 1.71 1.44
CA ILE A 283 -10.31 2.25 0.64
C ILE A 283 -9.49 1.07 0.12
N ASP A 284 -9.80 0.65 -1.10
CA ASP A 284 -9.18 -0.48 -1.80
C ASP A 284 -9.14 -0.23 -3.31
N VAL A 285 -8.52 -1.15 -4.06
CA VAL A 285 -8.47 -1.11 -5.51
C VAL A 285 -9.85 -1.41 -6.11
N VAL A 286 -10.23 -0.61 -7.12
CA VAL A 286 -11.33 -0.92 -8.03
C VAL A 286 -10.72 -1.07 -9.42
N ILE A 287 -10.58 -2.30 -9.90
CA ILE A 287 -9.93 -2.61 -11.17
C ILE A 287 -10.65 -1.90 -12.31
N GLY A 288 -9.89 -1.20 -13.16
CA GLY A 288 -10.43 -0.45 -14.30
C GLY A 288 -11.04 0.90 -13.93
N SER A 289 -11.03 1.27 -12.65
CA SER A 289 -11.44 2.59 -12.14
C SER A 289 -10.22 3.50 -11.92
N GLY A 290 -10.42 4.80 -11.76
CA GLY A 290 -9.33 5.78 -11.53
C GLY A 290 -9.18 6.79 -12.65
N VAL A 291 -8.64 7.97 -12.32
CA VAL A 291 -8.24 9.00 -13.30
C VAL A 291 -6.78 9.36 -13.05
N SER A 292 -5.95 9.19 -14.07
CA SER A 292 -4.51 9.49 -14.03
C SER A 292 -4.07 10.17 -15.31
N ARG A 293 -3.05 11.03 -15.22
CA ARG A 293 -2.38 11.57 -16.43
C ARG A 293 -1.69 10.49 -17.25
N ASP A 294 -1.37 9.36 -16.61
CA ASP A 294 -0.85 8.16 -17.23
C ASP A 294 -1.82 7.01 -16.93
N GLU A 295 -2.78 6.80 -17.83
CA GLU A 295 -3.80 5.75 -17.71
C GLU A 295 -3.20 4.35 -17.79
N VAL A 296 -2.11 4.18 -18.55
CA VAL A 296 -1.45 2.88 -18.72
C VAL A 296 -0.79 2.48 -17.40
N LEU A 297 0.00 3.39 -16.81
CA LEU A 297 0.62 3.17 -15.50
C LEU A 297 -0.41 2.82 -14.42
N LEU A 298 -1.54 3.53 -14.40
CA LEU A 298 -2.64 3.25 -13.46
C LEU A 298 -3.18 1.82 -13.61
N LYS A 299 -3.54 1.44 -14.84
CA LYS A 299 -4.09 0.11 -15.13
C LYS A 299 -3.08 -1.00 -14.82
N GLU A 300 -1.82 -0.81 -15.21
CA GLU A 300 -0.74 -1.76 -14.91
C GLU A 300 -0.56 -1.92 -13.39
N MET A 301 -0.55 -0.83 -12.62
CA MET A 301 -0.41 -0.92 -11.16
C MET A 301 -1.56 -1.66 -10.49
N GLN A 302 -2.80 -1.50 -10.97
CA GLN A 302 -3.96 -2.22 -10.43
C GLN A 302 -3.82 -3.73 -10.64
N VAL A 303 -3.52 -4.17 -11.86
CA VAL A 303 -3.42 -5.61 -12.15
C VAL A 303 -2.15 -6.24 -11.55
N LEU A 304 -1.06 -5.48 -11.41
CA LEU A 304 0.13 -5.94 -10.69
C LEU A 304 -0.14 -6.13 -9.19
N TYR A 305 -0.94 -5.25 -8.60
CA TYR A 305 -1.32 -5.35 -7.19
C TYR A 305 -2.27 -6.54 -6.94
N ASP A 306 -3.20 -6.81 -7.86
CA ASP A 306 -4.08 -7.98 -7.78
C ASP A 306 -3.29 -9.30 -7.81
N VAL A 307 -2.34 -9.44 -8.74
CA VAL A 307 -1.42 -10.59 -8.76
C VAL A 307 -0.58 -10.67 -7.48
N PHE A 308 -0.22 -9.53 -6.89
CA PHE A 308 0.49 -9.50 -5.61
C PHE A 308 -0.39 -9.97 -4.44
N MET A 309 -1.71 -9.78 -4.49
CA MET A 309 -2.65 -10.28 -3.46
C MET A 309 -2.81 -11.80 -3.45
N MET A 310 -2.50 -12.49 -4.55
CA MET A 310 -2.50 -13.96 -4.61
C MET A 310 -1.59 -14.60 -3.54
N ARG A 311 -0.59 -13.87 -3.03
CA ARG A 311 0.29 -14.32 -1.93
C ARG A 311 -0.48 -14.73 -0.67
N VAL A 312 -1.64 -14.14 -0.41
CA VAL A 312 -2.53 -14.47 0.73
C VAL A 312 -3.84 -15.12 0.30
N ASP A 313 -3.96 -15.49 -0.98
CA ASP A 313 -5.22 -15.88 -1.61
C ASP A 313 -6.28 -14.76 -1.53
N GLY A 314 -5.82 -13.51 -1.60
CA GLY A 314 -6.65 -12.32 -1.70
C GLY A 314 -6.98 -11.95 -3.14
N THR A 315 -7.84 -10.96 -3.32
CA THR A 315 -8.27 -10.50 -4.65
C THR A 315 -8.66 -9.02 -4.62
N ASP A 316 -8.22 -8.28 -5.63
CA ASP A 316 -8.81 -6.98 -5.95
C ASP A 316 -10.01 -7.18 -6.87
N ARG A 317 -10.94 -6.22 -6.85
CA ARG A 317 -12.25 -6.36 -7.50
C ARG A 317 -12.48 -5.24 -8.49
N ASP A 318 -13.10 -5.56 -9.62
CA ASP A 318 -13.74 -4.57 -10.47
C ASP A 318 -15.05 -4.05 -9.84
N GLU A 319 -15.65 -3.03 -10.44
CA GLU A 319 -16.91 -2.47 -9.92
C GLU A 319 -18.06 -3.48 -9.89
N HIS A 320 -18.13 -4.41 -10.83
CA HIS A 320 -19.20 -5.41 -10.88
C HIS A 320 -19.08 -6.40 -9.71
N GLN A 321 -17.86 -6.86 -9.42
CA GLN A 321 -17.55 -7.72 -8.29
C GLN A 321 -17.80 -7.00 -6.96
N TRP A 322 -17.35 -5.73 -6.83
CA TRP A 322 -17.67 -4.90 -5.67
C TRP A 322 -19.18 -4.78 -5.46
N ARG A 323 -19.91 -4.39 -6.51
CA ARG A 323 -21.37 -4.30 -6.48
C ARG A 323 -21.99 -5.60 -5.96
N LYS A 324 -21.59 -6.75 -6.51
CA LYS A 324 -22.11 -8.06 -6.12
C LYS A 324 -21.96 -8.30 -4.60
N ILE A 325 -20.75 -8.18 -4.05
CA ILE A 325 -20.51 -8.49 -2.63
C ILE A 325 -21.20 -7.49 -1.69
N LEU A 326 -21.29 -6.21 -2.07
CA LEU A 326 -21.96 -5.18 -1.27
C LEU A 326 -23.47 -5.47 -1.17
N PHE A 327 -24.12 -5.80 -2.29
CA PHE A 327 -25.54 -6.15 -2.30
C PHE A 327 -25.80 -7.51 -1.62
N GLU A 328 -24.89 -8.48 -1.74
CA GLU A 328 -25.01 -9.79 -1.07
C GLU A 328 -24.84 -9.68 0.46
N ALA A 329 -24.04 -8.73 0.93
CA ALA A 329 -23.96 -8.33 2.34
C ALA A 329 -25.19 -7.54 2.81
N GLY A 330 -26.10 -7.20 1.88
CA GLY A 330 -27.39 -6.59 2.16
C GLY A 330 -27.39 -5.06 2.13
N PHE A 331 -26.31 -4.40 1.71
CA PHE A 331 -26.32 -2.95 1.51
C PHE A 331 -27.25 -2.56 0.36
N LYS A 332 -27.75 -1.31 0.37
CA LYS A 332 -28.74 -0.84 -0.61
C LYS A 332 -28.15 0.06 -1.68
N ASP A 333 -27.09 0.78 -1.33
CA ASP A 333 -26.48 1.74 -2.23
C ASP A 333 -24.98 1.87 -1.93
N TYR A 334 -24.23 2.31 -2.93
CA TYR A 334 -22.81 2.59 -2.81
C TYR A 334 -22.38 3.69 -3.77
N LYS A 335 -21.30 4.38 -3.44
CA LYS A 335 -20.66 5.38 -4.29
C LYS A 335 -19.17 5.13 -4.36
N ILE A 336 -18.66 4.93 -5.56
CA ILE A 336 -17.21 4.82 -5.83
C ILE A 336 -16.68 6.20 -6.25
N THR A 337 -15.63 6.65 -5.57
CA THR A 337 -14.86 7.82 -5.94
C THR A 337 -13.46 7.35 -6.40
N PRO A 338 -13.14 7.41 -7.71
CA PRO A 338 -11.92 6.84 -8.28
C PRO A 338 -10.70 7.76 -8.09
N MET A 339 -9.95 7.55 -7.00
CA MET A 339 -8.85 8.45 -6.59
C MET A 339 -7.91 7.81 -5.57
N LEU A 340 -6.85 8.55 -5.17
CA LEU A 340 -5.78 8.08 -4.29
C LEU A 340 -4.78 7.15 -5.00
N GLY A 341 -4.48 7.50 -6.26
CA GLY A 341 -3.60 6.73 -7.14
C GLY A 341 -4.36 5.58 -7.78
N TYR A 342 -3.95 4.35 -7.47
CA TYR A 342 -4.54 3.12 -8.02
C TYR A 342 -5.72 2.55 -7.21
N ARG A 343 -6.06 3.22 -6.10
CA ARG A 343 -7.18 2.88 -5.21
C ARG A 343 -8.44 3.67 -5.57
N SER A 344 -9.49 3.44 -4.79
CA SER A 344 -10.73 4.21 -4.77
C SER A 344 -11.23 4.35 -3.34
N ILE A 345 -12.10 5.34 -3.10
CA ILE A 345 -12.93 5.42 -1.90
C ILE A 345 -14.32 4.87 -2.26
N ILE A 346 -14.83 3.92 -1.49
CA ILE A 346 -16.17 3.35 -1.66
C ILE A 346 -16.99 3.68 -0.41
N GLU A 347 -18.00 4.54 -0.53
CA GLU A 347 -18.98 4.79 0.53
C GLU A 347 -20.15 3.81 0.34
N VAL A 348 -20.54 3.09 1.39
CA VAL A 348 -21.56 2.03 1.33
C VAL A 348 -22.66 2.26 2.37
N TYR A 349 -23.92 2.15 1.95
CA TYR A 349 -25.10 2.57 2.73
C TYR A 349 -26.10 1.41 2.98
N PRO A 350 -26.62 1.25 4.22
CA PRO A 350 -27.33 0.04 4.69
C PRO A 350 -28.79 -0.16 4.25
#